data_AF-A0A7G6E0H1-F1
#
_entry.id   AF-A0A7G6E0H1-F1
#
_cell.length_a   1.000
_cell.length_b   1.000
_cell.length_c   1.000
_cell.angle_alpha   90.00
_cell.angle_beta   90.00
_cell.angle_gamma   90.00
#
_symmetry.space_group_name_H-M   'P 1'
#
loop_
_entity.id
_entity.type
_entity.pdbx_description
1 polymer ?
#
loop_
_entity_poly.entity_id
_entity_poly.type
_entity_poly.pdbx_seq_one_letter_code
_entity_poly.pdbx_strand_id
1 'polypeptide(L)'
;MKITFPHMGNTWVTIKGMLEYMGLDVVVPPPSSKNTLNLGVQHAPEFACLPLKINLGNFIEAKKLGADTILMAGGVGPCRFGLYAQLEKEILVDMGYDYESLVIEPPDVSVWQFIKRVKRIVGPVSWWKVIQGIRFGYHKACLVDELEKLVQEIRPREYVQGTADKIFAHSLLTIDRAQNIPDLNDAFGLAKQKLLHIPQDTTKPVLKIGLVGEIYTLLEPFASVDIEKKLAHLGAHVTRSLYLSEWIESHLLIGLFRRKAKISFSDFANPFLNHFVGGHGQETIGAAASFALQGYDGIVQVAPLTCMPEIVAHTIFPKVSEYYGIPVLTIYVDEQSGEAGIGTRLEAFVDLLQRKVESKTQCG
;
A
#
# COMPACT_ATOMS: atom_id res chain seq x y z
N MET A 1 -26.13 8.30 7.35
CA MET A 1 -25.02 7.35 7.27
C MET A 1 -23.78 8.14 6.91
N LYS A 2 -22.80 8.15 7.80
CA LYS A 2 -21.49 8.78 7.62
C LYS A 2 -20.45 7.66 7.58
N ILE A 3 -19.98 7.35 6.38
CA ILE A 3 -19.14 6.18 6.10
C ILE A 3 -17.68 6.53 6.35
N THR A 4 -16.97 5.68 7.10
CA THR A 4 -15.51 5.71 7.25
C THR A 4 -14.89 4.43 6.72
N PHE A 5 -13.59 4.47 6.46
CA PHE A 5 -12.76 3.34 6.05
C PHE A 5 -11.33 3.56 6.60
N PRO A 6 -10.51 2.50 6.76
CA PRO A 6 -9.17 2.65 7.29
C PRO A 6 -8.19 3.22 6.24
N HIS A 7 -7.11 3.85 6.71
CA HIS A 7 -6.02 4.25 5.81
C HIS A 7 -5.23 3.02 5.34
N MET A 8 -4.80 3.05 4.09
CA MET A 8 -3.83 2.14 3.51
C MET A 8 -3.15 2.88 2.35
N GLY A 9 -2.17 3.72 2.66
CA GLY A 9 -1.58 4.62 1.69
C GLY A 9 -2.59 5.64 1.18
N ASN A 10 -2.75 5.76 -0.14
CA ASN A 10 -3.60 6.79 -0.74
C ASN A 10 -5.06 6.37 -0.96
N THR A 11 -5.55 5.31 -0.28
CA THR A 11 -6.95 4.88 -0.36
C THR A 11 -7.94 5.97 0.02
N TRP A 12 -7.54 6.91 0.87
CA TRP A 12 -8.38 8.05 1.24
C TRP A 12 -8.73 8.97 0.08
N VAL A 13 -7.91 9.04 -0.98
CA VAL A 13 -8.23 9.80 -2.20
C VAL A 13 -9.21 9.01 -3.07
N THR A 14 -9.04 7.69 -3.13
CA THR A 14 -9.73 6.81 -4.07
C THR A 14 -11.11 6.40 -3.56
N ILE A 15 -11.20 5.90 -2.33
CA ILE A 15 -12.45 5.45 -1.71
C ILE A 15 -13.35 6.65 -1.40
N LYS A 16 -12.79 7.75 -0.87
CA LYS A 16 -13.55 8.99 -0.67
C LYS A 16 -14.11 9.49 -2.00
N GLY A 17 -13.27 9.65 -3.02
CA GLY A 17 -13.70 10.11 -4.34
C GLY A 17 -14.78 9.21 -4.95
N MET A 18 -14.68 7.89 -4.78
CA MET A 18 -15.71 6.93 -5.22
C MET A 18 -17.04 7.15 -4.51
N LEU A 19 -17.04 7.22 -3.17
CA LEU A 19 -18.25 7.34 -2.35
C LEU A 19 -18.91 8.72 -2.50
N GLU A 20 -18.12 9.80 -2.53
CA GLU A 20 -18.61 11.16 -2.76
C GLU A 20 -19.20 11.31 -4.16
N TYR A 21 -18.59 10.70 -5.18
CA TYR A 21 -19.18 10.66 -6.53
C TYR A 21 -20.57 10.01 -6.53
N MET A 22 -20.78 8.98 -5.70
CA MET A 22 -22.10 8.35 -5.51
C MET A 22 -23.08 9.26 -4.74
N GLY A 23 -22.59 10.31 -4.07
CA GLY A 23 -23.37 11.23 -3.24
C GLY A 23 -23.53 10.75 -1.81
N LEU A 24 -22.58 9.97 -1.30
CA LEU A 24 -22.58 9.44 0.06
C LEU A 24 -21.71 10.33 0.97
N ASP A 25 -22.12 10.48 2.23
CA ASP A 25 -21.34 11.22 3.23
C ASP A 25 -20.17 10.37 3.73
N VAL A 26 -18.96 10.92 3.61
CA VAL A 26 -17.72 10.23 3.96
C VAL A 26 -17.00 10.97 5.09
N VAL A 27 -16.54 10.23 6.08
CA VAL A 27 -15.64 10.70 7.14
C VAL A 27 -14.31 10.00 6.95
N VAL A 28 -13.29 10.74 6.51
CA VAL A 28 -11.92 10.22 6.42
C VAL A 28 -11.24 10.43 7.77
N PRO A 29 -10.67 9.38 8.40
CA PRO A 29 -9.90 9.53 9.63
C PRO A 29 -8.66 10.42 9.39
N PRO A 30 -8.09 11.06 10.42
CA PRO A 30 -6.83 11.76 10.26
C PRO A 30 -5.72 10.81 9.79
N PRO A 31 -4.65 11.31 9.14
CA PRO A 31 -3.52 10.48 8.75
C PRO A 31 -2.97 9.66 9.93
N SER A 32 -2.67 8.40 9.68
CA SER A 32 -2.16 7.48 10.70
C SER A 32 -0.91 8.04 11.39
N SER A 33 -0.92 7.97 12.71
CA SER A 33 0.10 8.58 13.56
C SER A 33 0.42 7.70 14.77
N LYS A 34 1.41 8.09 15.58
CA LYS A 34 1.65 7.43 16.87
C LYS A 34 0.41 7.44 17.77
N ASN A 35 -0.41 8.49 17.71
CA ASN A 35 -1.68 8.54 18.44
C ASN A 35 -2.65 7.47 17.93
N THR A 36 -2.83 7.39 16.61
CA THR A 36 -3.66 6.36 15.96
C THR A 36 -3.23 4.97 16.41
N LEU A 37 -1.93 4.67 16.34
CA LEU A 37 -1.38 3.39 16.74
C LEU A 37 -1.62 3.09 18.23
N ASN A 38 -1.36 4.07 19.11
CA ASN A 38 -1.57 3.91 20.55
C ASN A 38 -3.03 3.60 20.90
N LEU A 39 -3.99 4.26 20.22
CA LEU A 39 -5.41 3.96 20.38
C LEU A 39 -5.72 2.51 19.99
N GLY A 40 -5.13 2.02 18.90
CA GLY A 40 -5.28 0.63 18.47
C GLY A 40 -4.66 -0.39 19.41
N VAL A 41 -3.41 -0.18 19.80
CA VAL A 41 -2.62 -1.07 20.68
C VAL A 41 -3.31 -1.30 22.01
N GLN A 42 -4.00 -0.29 22.56
CA GLN A 42 -4.69 -0.38 23.85
C GLN A 42 -5.83 -1.41 23.87
N HIS A 43 -6.38 -1.77 22.71
CA HIS A 43 -7.61 -2.58 22.61
C HIS A 43 -7.46 -3.80 21.71
N ALA A 44 -6.48 -3.81 20.81
CA ALA A 44 -6.21 -4.94 19.95
C ALA A 44 -5.50 -6.09 20.71
N PRO A 45 -5.71 -7.35 20.30
CA PRO A 45 -4.91 -8.47 20.79
C PRO A 45 -3.42 -8.23 20.55
N GLU A 46 -2.57 -8.56 21.53
CA GLU A 46 -1.12 -8.36 21.48
C GLU A 46 -0.50 -8.96 20.20
N PHE A 47 -0.89 -10.19 19.88
CA PHE A 47 -0.39 -10.94 18.72
C PHE A 47 -1.04 -10.55 17.39
N ALA A 48 -1.94 -9.57 17.35
CA ALA A 48 -2.48 -9.07 16.08
C ALA A 48 -1.40 -8.28 15.33
N CYS A 49 -1.33 -8.46 14.02
CA CYS A 49 -0.36 -7.75 13.20
C CYS A 49 -0.69 -6.25 13.14
N LEU A 50 0.36 -5.43 12.95
CA LEU A 50 0.31 -3.97 12.98
C LEU A 50 -0.86 -3.33 12.20
N PRO A 51 -1.25 -3.81 11.00
CA PRO A 51 -2.35 -3.21 10.26
C PRO A 51 -3.69 -3.21 11.01
N LEU A 52 -4.02 -4.27 11.74
CA LEU A 52 -5.26 -4.32 12.54
C LEU A 52 -5.25 -3.25 13.64
N LYS A 53 -4.10 -3.07 14.29
CA LYS A 53 -3.93 -2.07 15.35
C LYS A 53 -4.12 -0.66 14.76
N ILE A 54 -3.52 -0.35 13.62
CA ILE A 54 -3.67 0.96 12.98
C ILE A 54 -5.11 1.21 12.52
N ASN A 55 -5.75 0.22 11.89
CA ASN A 55 -7.15 0.31 11.47
C ASN A 55 -8.09 0.62 12.64
N LEU A 56 -7.92 -0.08 13.76
CA LEU A 56 -8.72 0.15 14.96
C LEU A 56 -8.56 1.60 15.46
N GLY A 57 -7.33 2.11 15.47
CA GLY A 57 -7.04 3.52 15.75
C GLY A 57 -7.76 4.47 14.80
N ASN A 58 -7.71 4.21 13.49
CA ASN A 58 -8.42 5.00 12.49
C ASN A 58 -9.93 5.03 12.74
N PHE A 59 -10.56 3.91 13.09
CA PHE A 59 -12.00 3.86 13.37
C PHE A 59 -12.37 4.60 14.66
N ILE A 60 -11.53 4.55 15.69
CA ILE A 60 -11.74 5.34 16.91
C ILE A 60 -11.68 6.83 16.60
N GLU A 61 -10.71 7.27 15.80
CA GLU A 61 -10.57 8.67 15.40
C GLU A 61 -11.72 9.12 14.48
N ALA A 62 -12.14 8.29 13.52
CA ALA A 62 -13.30 8.55 12.68
C ALA A 62 -14.60 8.67 13.49
N LYS A 63 -14.75 7.88 14.57
CA LYS A 63 -15.94 7.94 15.43
C LYS A 63 -16.07 9.31 16.09
N LYS A 64 -14.95 9.88 16.55
CA LYS A 64 -14.89 11.23 17.13
C LYS A 64 -15.26 12.33 16.13
N LEU A 65 -15.05 12.07 14.84
CA LEU A 65 -15.48 12.95 13.73
C LEU A 65 -16.94 12.71 13.31
N GLY A 66 -17.64 11.77 13.96
CA GLY A 66 -19.06 11.50 13.75
C GLY A 66 -19.36 10.42 12.72
N ALA A 67 -18.39 9.56 12.37
CA ALA A 67 -18.67 8.38 11.57
C ALA A 67 -19.63 7.42 12.30
N ASP A 68 -20.58 6.84 11.57
CA ASP A 68 -21.54 5.86 12.09
C ASP A 68 -21.45 4.50 11.39
N THR A 69 -20.70 4.42 10.28
CA THR A 69 -20.62 3.23 9.45
C THR A 69 -19.19 2.95 9.01
N ILE A 70 -18.73 1.71 9.17
CA ILE A 70 -17.42 1.24 8.70
C ILE A 70 -17.60 0.51 7.37
N LEU A 71 -16.85 0.95 6.36
CA LEU A 71 -16.64 0.23 5.12
C LEU A 71 -15.27 -0.44 5.17
N MET A 72 -15.25 -1.77 5.02
CA MET A 72 -14.01 -2.53 5.01
C MET A 72 -14.01 -3.62 3.95
N ALA A 73 -12.86 -3.85 3.32
CA ALA A 73 -12.66 -5.01 2.49
C ALA A 73 -12.37 -6.23 3.39
N GLY A 74 -13.07 -7.33 3.13
CA GLY A 74 -12.71 -8.65 3.66
C GLY A 74 -11.73 -9.36 2.74
N GLY A 75 -11.24 -10.51 3.17
CA GLY A 75 -10.29 -11.33 2.42
C GLY A 75 -10.71 -12.79 2.41
N VAL A 76 -10.33 -13.50 1.35
CA VAL A 76 -10.49 -14.96 1.24
C VAL A 76 -9.10 -15.58 1.37
N GLY A 77 -8.94 -16.57 2.25
CA GLY A 77 -7.68 -17.31 2.43
C GLY A 77 -7.14 -17.29 3.87
N PRO A 78 -5.96 -17.92 4.11
CA PRO A 78 -5.46 -18.15 5.47
C PRO A 78 -4.83 -16.91 6.13
N CYS A 79 -4.86 -15.76 5.46
CA CYS A 79 -4.38 -14.49 6.03
C CYS A 79 -5.39 -13.94 7.05
N ARG A 80 -4.89 -13.41 8.16
CA ARG A 80 -5.72 -12.81 9.22
C ARG A 80 -6.53 -11.60 8.74
N PHE A 81 -6.14 -10.95 7.65
CA PHE A 81 -6.91 -9.87 7.03
C PHE A 81 -8.38 -10.26 6.79
N GLY A 82 -8.66 -11.52 6.43
CA GLY A 82 -10.02 -12.03 6.26
C GLY A 82 -10.89 -11.97 7.53
N LEU A 83 -10.28 -11.87 8.71
CA LEU A 83 -10.98 -11.81 10.01
C LEU A 83 -11.01 -10.41 10.61
N TYR A 84 -10.28 -9.44 10.05
CA TYR A 84 -10.14 -8.11 10.64
C TYR A 84 -11.48 -7.44 10.85
N ALA A 85 -12.31 -7.39 9.81
CA ALA A 85 -13.56 -6.66 9.86
C ALA A 85 -14.52 -7.17 10.96
N GLN A 86 -14.50 -8.47 11.24
CA GLN A 86 -15.30 -9.04 12.33
C GLN A 86 -14.64 -8.74 13.68
N LEU A 87 -13.33 -8.95 13.82
CA LEU A 87 -12.62 -8.75 15.07
C LEU A 87 -12.64 -7.28 15.52
N GLU A 88 -12.32 -6.35 14.60
CA GLU A 88 -12.37 -4.91 14.85
C GLU A 88 -13.78 -4.46 15.22
N LYS A 89 -14.81 -5.03 14.58
CA LYS A 89 -16.22 -4.76 14.93
C LYS A 89 -16.53 -5.18 16.37
N GLU A 90 -16.22 -6.41 16.76
CA GLU A 90 -16.48 -6.89 18.13
C GLU A 90 -15.73 -6.02 19.16
N ILE A 91 -14.45 -5.71 18.91
CA ILE A 91 -13.66 -4.83 19.79
C ILE A 91 -14.32 -3.44 19.93
N LEU A 92 -14.74 -2.84 18.82
CA LEU A 92 -15.41 -1.52 18.84
C LEU A 92 -16.73 -1.56 19.60
N VAL A 93 -17.52 -2.64 19.47
CA VAL A 93 -18.76 -2.83 20.23
C VAL A 93 -18.49 -2.96 21.72
N ASP A 94 -17.48 -3.74 22.12
CA ASP A 94 -17.08 -3.88 23.54
C ASP A 94 -16.61 -2.55 24.15
N MET A 95 -16.05 -1.66 23.33
CA MET A 95 -15.70 -0.29 23.72
C MET A 95 -16.90 0.67 23.81
N GLY A 96 -18.11 0.22 23.47
CA GLY A 96 -19.32 1.03 23.45
C GLY A 96 -19.49 1.88 22.18
N TYR A 97 -18.74 1.60 21.11
CA TYR A 97 -18.96 2.24 19.81
C TYR A 97 -20.01 1.50 19.00
N ASP A 98 -21.14 2.17 18.77
CA ASP A 98 -22.17 1.69 17.86
C ASP A 98 -21.79 2.05 16.40
N TYR A 99 -21.33 1.04 15.66
CA TYR A 99 -20.98 1.14 14.25
C TYR A 99 -21.82 0.17 13.43
N GLU A 100 -22.40 0.66 12.33
CA GLU A 100 -22.85 -0.22 11.26
C GLU A 100 -21.61 -0.72 10.49
N SER A 101 -21.39 -2.03 10.46
CA SER A 101 -20.26 -2.61 9.71
C SER A 101 -20.71 -3.16 8.37
N LEU A 102 -20.06 -2.69 7.29
CA LEU A 102 -20.30 -3.07 5.91
C LEU A 102 -19.01 -3.67 5.35
N VAL A 103 -18.95 -5.00 5.36
CA VAL A 103 -17.80 -5.78 4.89
C VAL A 103 -18.03 -6.22 3.45
N ILE A 104 -17.14 -5.79 2.55
CA ILE A 104 -17.09 -6.22 1.15
C ILE A 104 -16.09 -7.37 1.04
N GLU A 105 -16.59 -8.58 0.93
CA GLU A 105 -15.78 -9.77 0.63
C GLU A 105 -15.86 -10.07 -0.87
N PRO A 106 -14.77 -10.59 -1.47
CA PRO A 106 -14.84 -11.19 -2.80
C PRO A 106 -15.97 -12.23 -2.87
N PRO A 107 -16.69 -12.33 -4.00
CA PRO A 107 -17.84 -13.22 -4.11
C PRO A 107 -17.40 -14.69 -4.11
N ASP A 108 -17.39 -15.33 -2.95
CA ASP A 108 -16.99 -16.75 -2.85
C ASP A 108 -18.18 -17.73 -2.99
N VAL A 109 -19.43 -17.25 -2.81
CA VAL A 109 -20.62 -18.13 -2.86
C VAL A 109 -21.92 -17.50 -3.41
N SER A 110 -22.13 -16.18 -3.36
CA SER A 110 -23.39 -15.58 -3.84
C SER A 110 -23.26 -14.12 -4.32
N VAL A 111 -23.31 -13.94 -5.64
CA VAL A 111 -23.41 -12.62 -6.31
C VAL A 111 -24.60 -11.81 -5.79
N TRP A 112 -25.70 -12.48 -5.42
CA TRP A 112 -26.90 -11.81 -4.94
C TRP A 112 -26.71 -11.21 -3.54
N GLN A 113 -26.01 -11.91 -2.65
CA GLN A 113 -25.65 -11.35 -1.33
C GLN A 113 -24.70 -10.16 -1.47
N PHE A 114 -23.74 -10.23 -2.38
CA PHE A 114 -22.86 -9.11 -2.70
C PHE A 114 -23.64 -7.88 -3.16
N ILE A 115 -24.54 -8.04 -4.15
CA ILE A 115 -25.42 -6.97 -4.64
C ILE A 115 -26.27 -6.37 -3.51
N LYS A 116 -26.80 -7.21 -2.61
CA LYS A 116 -27.58 -6.74 -1.45
C LYS A 116 -26.74 -5.92 -0.47
N ARG A 117 -25.49 -6.32 -0.18
CA ARG A 117 -24.55 -5.56 0.66
C ARG A 117 -24.20 -4.21 0.01
N VAL A 118 -23.88 -4.21 -1.29
CA VAL A 118 -23.63 -2.97 -2.03
C VAL A 118 -24.85 -2.05 -2.00
N LYS A 119 -26.07 -2.56 -2.24
CA LYS A 119 -27.30 -1.77 -2.18
C LYS A 119 -27.56 -1.18 -0.79
N ARG A 120 -27.13 -1.85 0.28
CA ARG A 120 -27.21 -1.32 1.66
C ARG A 120 -26.27 -0.12 1.85
N ILE A 121 -25.07 -0.16 1.26
CA ILE A 121 -24.10 0.96 1.29
C ILE A 121 -24.62 2.14 0.45
N VAL A 122 -25.01 1.88 -0.80
CA VAL A 122 -25.30 2.95 -1.76
C VAL A 122 -26.75 3.46 -1.68
N GLY A 123 -27.63 2.78 -0.94
CA GLY A 123 -29.03 3.18 -0.76
C GLY A 123 -29.79 3.33 -2.08
N PRO A 124 -30.41 4.51 -2.36
CA PRO A 124 -31.21 4.75 -3.56
C PRO A 124 -30.38 5.06 -4.83
N VAL A 125 -29.06 5.06 -4.74
CA VAL A 125 -28.17 5.38 -5.86
C VAL A 125 -28.35 4.37 -7.00
N SER A 126 -28.46 4.86 -8.23
CA SER A 126 -28.62 4.02 -9.41
C SER A 126 -27.37 3.18 -9.69
N TRP A 127 -27.54 1.94 -10.14
CA TRP A 127 -26.42 1.06 -10.48
C TRP A 127 -25.44 1.67 -11.49
N TRP A 128 -25.94 2.48 -12.42
CA TRP A 128 -25.08 3.20 -13.36
C TRP A 128 -24.17 4.21 -12.66
N LYS A 129 -24.71 4.97 -11.70
CA LYS A 129 -23.93 5.90 -10.87
C LYS A 129 -22.94 5.16 -9.95
N VAL A 130 -23.29 3.97 -9.46
CA VAL A 130 -22.36 3.09 -8.73
C VAL A 130 -21.18 2.69 -9.62
N ILE A 131 -21.44 2.20 -10.83
CA ILE A 131 -20.37 1.81 -11.77
C ILE A 131 -19.50 3.03 -12.13
N GLN A 132 -20.10 4.19 -12.34
CA GLN A 132 -19.34 5.43 -12.58
C GLN A 132 -18.48 5.84 -11.38
N GLY A 133 -19.00 5.74 -10.15
CA GLY A 133 -18.24 6.02 -8.94
C GLY A 133 -17.04 5.08 -8.77
N ILE A 134 -17.23 3.77 -9.00
CA ILE A 134 -16.14 2.77 -8.98
C ILE A 134 -15.10 3.12 -10.05
N ARG A 135 -15.54 3.43 -11.28
CA ARG A 135 -14.63 3.86 -12.37
C ARG A 135 -13.85 5.12 -12.00
N PHE A 136 -14.50 6.08 -11.36
CA PHE A 136 -13.89 7.34 -10.95
C PHE A 136 -12.85 7.12 -9.85
N GLY A 137 -13.17 6.37 -8.80
CA GLY A 137 -12.22 6.00 -7.75
C GLY A 137 -11.02 5.20 -8.28
N TYR A 138 -11.25 4.27 -9.21
CA TYR A 138 -10.18 3.53 -9.87
C TYR A 138 -9.27 4.44 -10.72
N HIS A 139 -9.85 5.39 -11.48
CA HIS A 139 -9.06 6.36 -12.25
C HIS A 139 -8.20 7.24 -11.33
N LYS A 140 -8.73 7.67 -10.17
CA LYS A 140 -7.93 8.34 -9.13
C LYS A 140 -6.77 7.46 -8.66
N ALA A 141 -7.01 6.17 -8.39
CA ALA A 141 -5.97 5.25 -7.95
C ALA A 141 -4.84 5.14 -8.99
N CYS A 142 -5.17 4.95 -10.27
CA CYS A 142 -4.17 4.85 -11.33
C CYS A 142 -3.31 6.12 -11.45
N LEU A 143 -3.92 7.31 -11.39
CA LEU A 143 -3.20 8.57 -11.53
C LEU A 143 -2.34 8.87 -10.30
N VAL A 144 -2.82 8.56 -9.10
CA VAL A 144 -2.01 8.68 -7.88
C VAL A 144 -0.82 7.74 -7.92
N ASP A 145 -1.01 6.47 -8.29
CA ASP A 145 0.09 5.51 -8.44
C ASP A 145 1.12 5.97 -9.49
N GLU A 146 0.69 6.60 -10.59
CA GLU A 146 1.61 7.16 -11.59
C GLU A 146 2.44 8.32 -11.02
N LEU A 147 1.83 9.20 -10.21
CA LEU A 147 2.58 10.25 -9.52
C LEU A 147 3.53 9.68 -8.46
N GLU A 148 3.13 8.65 -7.72
CA GLU A 148 4.02 7.98 -6.76
C GLU A 148 5.27 7.42 -7.45
N LYS A 149 5.08 6.72 -8.58
CA LYS A 149 6.19 6.18 -9.39
C LYS A 149 7.12 7.30 -9.87
N LEU A 150 6.55 8.41 -10.35
CA LEU A 150 7.35 9.56 -10.77
C LEU A 150 8.13 10.19 -9.61
N VAL A 151 7.53 10.28 -8.43
CA VAL A 151 8.20 10.77 -7.22
C VAL A 151 9.35 9.83 -6.82
N GLN A 152 9.16 8.51 -6.86
CA GLN A 152 10.21 7.52 -6.59
C GLN A 152 11.39 7.62 -7.58
N GLU A 153 11.15 7.98 -8.84
CA GLU A 153 12.20 8.24 -9.84
C GLU A 153 12.99 9.51 -9.52
N ILE A 154 12.31 10.57 -9.06
CA ILE A 154 12.91 11.89 -8.85
C ILE A 154 13.66 12.00 -7.52
N ARG A 155 13.09 11.51 -6.41
CA ARG A 155 13.63 11.67 -5.05
C ARG A 155 15.14 11.40 -4.90
N PRO A 156 15.73 10.31 -5.43
CA PRO A 156 17.16 10.06 -5.24
C PRO A 156 18.09 11.07 -5.95
N ARG A 157 17.53 11.86 -6.88
CA ARG A 157 18.26 12.79 -7.76
C ARG A 157 17.90 14.26 -7.54
N GLU A 158 16.88 14.59 -6.76
CA GLU A 158 16.49 15.99 -6.57
C GLU A 158 17.59 16.79 -5.85
N TYR A 159 17.90 17.99 -6.33
CA TYR A 159 18.92 18.83 -5.68
C TYR A 159 18.48 19.32 -4.29
N VAL A 160 17.20 19.62 -4.12
CA VAL A 160 16.62 20.06 -2.85
C VAL A 160 15.72 18.95 -2.33
N GLN A 161 16.26 18.16 -1.41
CA GLN A 161 15.56 17.03 -0.80
C GLN A 161 14.19 17.42 -0.22
N GLY A 162 13.17 16.62 -0.51
CA GLY A 162 11.78 16.81 -0.09
C GLY A 162 10.97 17.75 -0.99
N THR A 163 11.50 18.20 -2.13
CA THR A 163 10.74 19.02 -3.08
C THR A 163 9.66 18.18 -3.77
N ALA A 164 10.01 16.97 -4.21
CA ALA A 164 9.07 16.03 -4.79
C ALA A 164 7.95 15.65 -3.81
N ASP A 165 8.29 15.44 -2.53
CA ASP A 165 7.30 15.10 -1.49
C ASP A 165 6.29 16.23 -1.23
N LYS A 166 6.75 17.49 -1.18
CA LYS A 166 5.85 18.65 -1.01
C LYS A 166 4.89 18.79 -2.20
N ILE A 167 5.42 18.63 -3.42
CA ILE A 167 4.60 18.68 -4.64
C ILE A 167 3.59 17.53 -4.65
N PHE A 168 4.01 16.32 -4.30
CA PHE A 168 3.13 15.15 -4.25
C PHE A 168 2.01 15.33 -3.21
N ALA A 169 2.34 15.73 -1.99
CA ALA A 169 1.35 15.96 -0.93
C ALA A 169 0.30 17.02 -1.33
N HIS A 170 0.74 18.11 -1.97
CA HIS A 170 -0.18 19.13 -2.49
C HIS A 170 -1.03 18.61 -3.67
N SER A 171 -0.44 17.76 -4.52
CA SER A 171 -1.13 17.16 -5.66
C SER A 171 -2.22 16.19 -5.21
N LEU A 172 -2.00 15.41 -4.15
CA LEU A 172 -3.04 14.55 -3.56
C LEU A 172 -4.28 15.34 -3.13
N LEU A 173 -4.11 16.52 -2.51
CA LEU A 173 -5.23 17.39 -2.13
C LEU A 173 -5.98 17.94 -3.35
N THR A 174 -5.27 18.21 -4.44
CA THR A 174 -5.88 18.72 -5.68
C THR A 174 -6.65 17.62 -6.41
N ILE A 175 -6.07 16.42 -6.47
CA ILE A 175 -6.69 15.21 -7.03
C ILE A 175 -7.92 14.80 -6.21
N ASP A 176 -7.83 14.86 -4.88
CA ASP A 176 -8.96 14.61 -3.98
C ASP A 176 -10.15 15.51 -4.30
N ARG A 177 -9.91 16.82 -4.49
CA ARG A 177 -10.97 17.80 -4.79
C ARG A 177 -11.62 17.63 -6.16
N ALA A 178 -10.94 17.00 -7.13
CA ALA A 178 -11.50 16.78 -8.45
C ALA A 178 -12.77 15.91 -8.37
N GLN A 179 -13.84 16.36 -9.05
CA GLN A 179 -15.19 15.75 -8.99
C GLN A 179 -15.57 15.00 -10.26
N ASN A 180 -14.81 15.16 -11.34
CA ASN A 180 -15.06 14.52 -12.64
C ASN A 180 -13.73 14.19 -13.34
N ILE A 181 -13.80 13.42 -14.42
CA ILE A 181 -12.61 12.93 -15.14
C ILE A 181 -11.78 14.06 -15.78
N PRO A 182 -12.37 15.08 -16.45
CA PRO A 182 -11.62 16.24 -16.93
C PRO A 182 -10.81 16.94 -15.83
N ASP A 183 -11.44 17.37 -14.74
CA ASP A 183 -10.77 18.08 -13.64
C ASP A 183 -9.66 17.21 -13.01
N LEU A 184 -9.89 15.90 -12.93
CA LEU A 184 -8.94 14.93 -12.41
C LEU A 184 -7.71 14.81 -13.32
N ASN A 185 -7.91 14.77 -14.65
CA ASN A 185 -6.81 14.74 -15.61
C ASN A 185 -6.02 16.05 -15.62
N ASP A 186 -6.69 17.19 -15.46
CA ASP A 186 -6.03 18.50 -15.36
C ASP A 186 -5.19 18.62 -14.07
N ALA A 187 -5.74 18.21 -12.93
CA ALA A 187 -5.03 18.15 -11.65
C ALA A 187 -3.79 17.26 -11.75
N PHE A 188 -3.93 16.09 -12.35
CA PHE A 188 -2.82 15.17 -12.61
C PHE A 188 -1.78 15.76 -13.57
N GLY A 189 -2.20 16.36 -14.68
CA GLY A 189 -1.31 16.97 -15.67
C GLY A 189 -0.45 18.08 -15.06
N LEU A 190 -1.07 18.93 -14.25
CA LEU A 190 -0.36 19.98 -13.52
C LEU A 190 0.64 19.40 -12.50
N ALA A 191 0.24 18.36 -11.76
CA ALA A 191 1.12 17.68 -10.81
C ALA A 191 2.33 17.05 -11.51
N LYS A 192 2.09 16.30 -12.60
CA LYS A 192 3.13 15.68 -13.42
C LYS A 192 4.08 16.72 -14.00
N GLN A 193 3.56 17.84 -14.51
CA GLN A 193 4.38 18.93 -15.01
C GLN A 193 5.29 19.48 -13.90
N LYS A 194 4.74 19.79 -12.72
CA LYS A 194 5.53 20.30 -11.59
C LYS A 194 6.65 19.35 -11.18
N LEU A 195 6.36 18.04 -11.09
CA LEU A 195 7.34 17.02 -10.75
C LEU A 195 8.45 16.93 -11.80
N LEU A 196 8.11 16.89 -13.10
CA LEU A 196 9.10 16.79 -14.18
C LEU A 196 10.03 18.01 -14.28
N HIS A 197 9.63 19.17 -13.76
CA HIS A 197 10.45 20.38 -13.73
C HIS A 197 11.34 20.48 -12.48
N ILE A 198 11.31 19.50 -11.57
CA ILE A 198 12.21 19.48 -10.41
C ILE A 198 13.66 19.35 -10.92
N PRO A 199 14.55 20.29 -10.55
CA PRO A 199 15.97 20.18 -10.86
C PRO A 199 16.58 18.91 -10.24
N GLN A 200 17.29 18.14 -11.07
CA GLN A 200 17.87 16.85 -10.71
C GLN A 200 19.35 16.75 -11.07
N ASP A 201 20.12 16.03 -10.26
CA ASP A 201 21.47 15.58 -10.58
C ASP A 201 21.40 14.25 -11.34
N THR A 202 21.52 14.32 -12.66
CA THR A 202 21.51 13.13 -13.54
C THR A 202 22.86 12.42 -13.58
N THR A 203 23.92 12.98 -12.98
CA THR A 203 25.25 12.39 -12.96
C THR A 203 25.44 11.43 -11.79
N LYS A 204 24.65 11.60 -10.72
CA LYS A 204 24.68 10.76 -9.53
C LYS A 204 24.27 9.31 -9.87
N PRO A 205 25.10 8.29 -9.56
CA PRO A 205 24.69 6.91 -9.67
C PRO A 205 23.55 6.63 -8.69
N VAL A 206 22.57 5.86 -9.13
CA VAL A 206 21.38 5.54 -8.34
C VAL A 206 21.24 4.03 -8.25
N LEU A 207 21.28 3.51 -7.02
CA LEU A 207 21.00 2.11 -6.76
C LEU A 207 19.52 1.81 -7.05
N LYS A 208 19.23 0.66 -7.62
CA LYS A 208 17.87 0.17 -7.81
C LYS A 208 17.55 -0.85 -6.73
N ILE A 209 16.59 -0.53 -5.87
CA ILE A 209 16.15 -1.41 -4.78
C ILE A 209 14.69 -1.81 -5.00
N GLY A 210 14.44 -3.12 -4.97
CA GLY A 210 13.08 -3.65 -4.98
C GLY A 210 12.53 -3.68 -3.56
N LEU A 211 11.40 -3.02 -3.31
CA LEU A 211 10.68 -3.09 -2.03
C LEU A 211 9.54 -4.11 -2.15
N VAL A 212 9.63 -5.18 -1.38
CA VAL A 212 8.70 -6.32 -1.38
C VAL A 212 8.10 -6.51 0.00
N GLY A 213 6.99 -7.25 0.10
CA GLY A 213 6.44 -7.67 1.38
C GLY A 213 4.93 -7.55 1.47
N GLU A 214 4.44 -7.27 2.69
CA GLU A 214 3.01 -7.26 2.98
C GLU A 214 2.34 -5.97 2.47
N ILE A 215 1.16 -6.11 1.85
CA ILE A 215 0.44 -5.02 1.19
C ILE A 215 0.29 -3.76 2.05
N TYR A 216 -0.16 -3.89 3.28
CA TYR A 216 -0.43 -2.74 4.11
C TYR A 216 0.87 -2.00 4.41
N THR A 217 1.94 -2.73 4.76
CA THR A 217 3.25 -2.11 4.98
C THR A 217 3.89 -1.54 3.71
N LEU A 218 3.62 -2.09 2.52
CA LEU A 218 4.10 -1.51 1.26
C LEU A 218 3.38 -0.20 0.89
N LEU A 219 2.11 -0.09 1.24
CA LEU A 219 1.27 1.05 0.84
C LEU A 219 1.21 2.15 1.90
N GLU A 220 1.18 1.83 3.18
CA GLU A 220 1.01 2.78 4.28
C GLU A 220 2.37 3.32 4.79
N PRO A 221 2.69 4.61 4.54
CA PRO A 221 3.99 5.18 4.93
C PRO A 221 4.23 5.17 6.44
N PHE A 222 3.18 5.37 7.25
CA PHE A 222 3.33 5.33 8.70
C PHE A 222 3.72 3.92 9.19
N ALA A 223 3.09 2.88 8.64
CA ALA A 223 3.35 1.50 9.02
C ALA A 223 4.76 1.03 8.62
N SER A 224 5.25 1.48 7.46
CA SER A 224 6.62 1.21 7.00
C SER A 224 7.66 2.18 7.56
N VAL A 225 7.27 3.15 8.39
CA VAL A 225 8.17 4.18 8.91
C VAL A 225 8.91 4.92 7.77
N ASP A 226 8.21 5.21 6.68
CA ASP A 226 8.72 5.90 5.49
C ASP A 226 10.01 5.25 4.89
N ILE A 227 10.14 3.91 4.94
CA ILE A 227 11.33 3.19 4.39
C ILE A 227 11.64 3.60 2.95
N GLU A 228 10.64 3.77 2.10
CA GLU A 228 10.83 4.20 0.71
C GLU A 228 11.54 5.55 0.61
N LYS A 229 11.08 6.55 1.38
CA LYS A 229 11.69 7.88 1.40
C LYS A 229 13.11 7.83 1.98
N LYS A 230 13.32 7.02 3.03
CA LYS A 230 14.64 6.86 3.66
C LYS A 230 15.66 6.29 2.70
N LEU A 231 15.31 5.22 1.99
CA LEU A 231 16.16 4.65 0.94
C LEU A 231 16.42 5.65 -0.18
N ALA A 232 15.43 6.44 -0.57
CA ALA A 232 15.61 7.49 -1.58
C ALA A 232 16.59 8.59 -1.13
N HIS A 233 16.52 9.01 0.13
CA HIS A 233 17.49 9.96 0.71
C HIS A 233 18.91 9.39 0.77
N LEU A 234 19.06 8.06 0.87
CA LEU A 234 20.33 7.36 0.75
C LEU A 234 20.80 7.18 -0.72
N GLY A 235 20.07 7.74 -1.69
CA GLY A 235 20.43 7.72 -3.10
C GLY A 235 19.93 6.52 -3.89
N ALA A 236 18.93 5.79 -3.39
CA ALA A 236 18.33 4.65 -4.09
C ALA A 236 17.01 5.01 -4.78
N HIS A 237 16.82 4.54 -6.00
CA HIS A 237 15.51 4.44 -6.62
C HIS A 237 14.82 3.17 -6.11
N VAL A 238 13.63 3.35 -5.52
CA VAL A 238 12.88 2.25 -4.89
C VAL A 238 11.65 1.93 -5.71
N THR A 239 11.53 0.68 -6.14
CA THR A 239 10.35 0.18 -6.84
C THR A 239 9.59 -0.77 -5.92
N ARG A 240 8.33 -0.46 -5.62
CA ARG A 240 7.45 -1.38 -4.89
C ARG A 240 6.96 -2.52 -5.78
N SER A 241 6.80 -3.71 -5.20
CA SER A 241 6.16 -4.85 -5.88
C SER A 241 4.65 -4.74 -5.99
N LEU A 242 4.03 -3.75 -5.35
CA LEU A 242 2.59 -3.55 -5.37
C LEU A 242 2.24 -2.07 -5.26
N TYR A 243 1.24 -1.65 -6.03
CA TYR A 243 0.61 -0.33 -5.95
C TYR A 243 -0.90 -0.48 -5.76
N LEU A 244 -1.58 0.59 -5.34
CA LEU A 244 -2.98 0.52 -4.95
C LEU A 244 -3.90 0.15 -6.12
N SER A 245 -3.71 0.75 -7.30
CA SER A 245 -4.52 0.43 -8.48
C SER A 245 -4.30 -1.00 -8.96
N GLU A 246 -3.07 -1.51 -8.88
CA GLU A 246 -2.73 -2.89 -9.23
C GLU A 246 -3.40 -3.87 -8.26
N TRP A 247 -3.46 -3.53 -6.97
CA TRP A 247 -4.21 -4.30 -5.98
C TRP A 247 -5.72 -4.29 -6.23
N ILE A 248 -6.30 -3.11 -6.49
CA ILE A 248 -7.74 -2.97 -6.81
C ILE A 248 -8.09 -3.79 -8.06
N GLU A 249 -7.27 -3.72 -9.11
CA GLU A 249 -7.48 -4.48 -10.35
C GLU A 249 -7.47 -5.99 -10.10
N SER A 250 -6.45 -6.47 -9.38
CA SER A 250 -6.26 -7.90 -9.11
C SER A 250 -7.27 -8.51 -8.14
N HIS A 251 -7.80 -7.74 -7.18
CA HIS A 251 -8.64 -8.28 -6.10
C HIS A 251 -10.11 -7.86 -6.16
N LEU A 252 -10.44 -6.71 -6.76
CA LEU A 252 -11.80 -6.14 -6.72
C LEU A 252 -12.47 -6.04 -8.08
N LEU A 253 -11.72 -6.04 -9.18
CA LEU A 253 -12.24 -5.80 -10.53
C LEU A 253 -12.11 -7.00 -11.48
N ILE A 254 -11.89 -8.21 -10.93
CA ILE A 254 -11.81 -9.47 -11.69
C ILE A 254 -13.04 -9.57 -12.63
N GLY A 255 -12.80 -9.36 -13.93
CA GLY A 255 -13.81 -9.48 -14.99
C GLY A 255 -14.43 -8.17 -15.52
N LEU A 256 -14.24 -7.01 -14.88
CA LEU A 256 -14.78 -5.72 -15.35
C LEU A 256 -13.86 -5.00 -16.34
N PHE A 257 -12.54 -5.17 -16.20
CA PHE A 257 -11.55 -4.57 -17.08
C PHE A 257 -10.67 -5.67 -17.69
N ARG A 258 -10.91 -5.98 -18.97
CA ARG A 258 -10.03 -6.86 -19.76
C ARG A 258 -8.79 -6.07 -20.23
N ARG A 259 -7.82 -5.83 -19.33
CA ARG A 259 -6.43 -5.60 -19.78
C ARG A 259 -5.73 -6.95 -19.92
N LYS A 260 -4.80 -7.04 -20.88
CA LYS A 260 -3.93 -8.23 -21.06
C LYS A 260 -3.34 -8.58 -19.69
N ALA A 261 -3.49 -9.84 -19.26
CA ALA A 261 -2.93 -10.33 -18.01
C ALA A 261 -1.45 -9.93 -17.93
N LYS A 262 -1.12 -9.01 -17.02
CA LYS A 262 0.25 -8.70 -16.63
C LYS A 262 0.79 -10.00 -16.01
N ILE A 263 2.00 -10.43 -16.38
CA ILE A 263 2.63 -11.60 -15.74
C ILE A 263 2.63 -11.31 -14.24
N SER A 264 2.03 -12.21 -13.46
CA SER A 264 1.92 -12.02 -12.02
C SER A 264 3.29 -12.26 -11.40
N PHE A 265 3.64 -11.53 -10.36
CA PHE A 265 4.87 -11.81 -9.63
C PHE A 265 4.91 -13.26 -9.13
N SER A 266 3.75 -13.84 -8.76
CA SER A 266 3.62 -15.25 -8.37
C SER A 266 4.22 -16.23 -9.38
N ASP A 267 4.23 -15.90 -10.68
CA ASP A 267 4.76 -16.78 -11.73
C ASP A 267 6.29 -16.92 -11.64
N PHE A 268 6.98 -15.94 -11.06
CA PHE A 268 8.42 -15.95 -10.81
C PHE A 268 8.79 -16.60 -9.48
N ALA A 269 7.82 -17.04 -8.67
CA ALA A 269 8.09 -17.64 -7.38
C ALA A 269 8.67 -19.07 -7.49
N ASN A 270 8.46 -19.74 -8.62
CA ASN A 270 9.05 -21.05 -8.90
C ASN A 270 10.56 -20.93 -9.19
N PRO A 271 11.43 -21.79 -8.61
CA PRO A 271 11.13 -23.00 -7.82
C PRO A 271 11.14 -22.78 -6.30
N PHE A 272 11.15 -21.54 -5.83
CA PHE A 272 11.35 -21.21 -4.41
C PHE A 272 10.08 -21.36 -3.58
N LEU A 273 8.92 -20.98 -4.12
CA LEU A 273 7.63 -21.08 -3.45
C LEU A 273 6.51 -21.40 -4.47
N ASN A 274 6.15 -22.68 -4.55
CA ASN A 274 5.23 -23.19 -5.58
C ASN A 274 3.76 -23.21 -5.16
N HIS A 275 3.45 -22.79 -3.93
CA HIS A 275 2.10 -22.86 -3.37
C HIS A 275 1.73 -21.55 -2.68
N PHE A 276 0.46 -21.21 -2.74
CA PHE A 276 -0.12 -20.09 -2.02
C PHE A 276 -0.09 -20.35 -0.51
N VAL A 277 0.50 -19.43 0.25
CA VAL A 277 0.66 -19.53 1.71
C VAL A 277 -0.21 -18.52 2.48
N GLY A 278 -1.15 -17.87 1.78
CA GLY A 278 -1.89 -16.73 2.29
C GLY A 278 -1.16 -15.41 2.09
N GLY A 279 -1.91 -14.30 2.16
CA GLY A 279 -1.33 -12.97 2.04
C GLY A 279 -0.53 -12.79 0.75
N HIS A 280 0.62 -12.13 0.84
CA HIS A 280 1.48 -11.80 -0.31
C HIS A 280 2.78 -12.62 -0.35
N GLY A 281 2.89 -13.72 0.40
CA GLY A 281 4.17 -14.43 0.55
C GLY A 281 4.72 -14.99 -0.77
N GLN A 282 3.84 -15.46 -1.67
CA GLN A 282 4.24 -15.99 -2.98
C GLN A 282 4.64 -14.85 -3.93
N GLU A 283 3.87 -13.77 -3.93
CA GLU A 283 4.11 -12.55 -4.68
C GLU A 283 5.41 -11.88 -4.25
N THR A 284 5.72 -11.86 -2.95
CA THR A 284 6.96 -11.32 -2.39
C THR A 284 8.19 -12.05 -2.93
N ILE A 285 8.19 -13.38 -2.92
CA ILE A 285 9.29 -14.18 -3.47
C ILE A 285 9.42 -13.98 -4.98
N GLY A 286 8.29 -14.04 -5.68
CA GLY A 286 8.28 -13.86 -7.13
C GLY A 286 8.69 -12.44 -7.57
N ALA A 287 8.30 -11.41 -6.82
CA ALA A 287 8.74 -10.05 -7.07
C ALA A 287 10.24 -9.88 -6.87
N ALA A 288 10.80 -10.45 -5.79
CA ALA A 288 12.24 -10.44 -5.57
C ALA A 288 13.01 -11.14 -6.71
N ALA A 289 12.54 -12.32 -7.16
CA ALA A 289 13.12 -13.01 -8.31
C ALA A 289 13.02 -12.18 -9.60
N SER A 290 11.86 -11.55 -9.84
CA SER A 290 11.65 -10.67 -11.00
C SER A 290 12.57 -9.45 -10.97
N PHE A 291 12.72 -8.79 -9.83
CA PHE A 291 13.64 -7.66 -9.67
C PHE A 291 15.10 -8.09 -9.85
N ALA A 292 15.48 -9.26 -9.35
CA ALA A 292 16.81 -9.80 -9.56
C ALA A 292 17.11 -10.04 -11.05
N LEU A 293 16.17 -10.62 -11.79
CA LEU A 293 16.27 -10.82 -13.24
C LEU A 293 16.31 -9.51 -14.02
N GLN A 294 15.71 -8.43 -13.49
CA GLN A 294 15.75 -7.09 -14.07
C GLN A 294 17.02 -6.30 -13.71
N GLY A 295 17.95 -6.91 -12.97
CA GLY A 295 19.23 -6.29 -12.61
C GLY A 295 19.13 -5.24 -11.51
N TYR A 296 18.20 -5.39 -10.57
CA TYR A 296 18.17 -4.59 -9.34
C TYR A 296 19.39 -4.92 -8.46
N ASP A 297 19.85 -3.93 -7.69
CA ASP A 297 21.07 -4.04 -6.88
C ASP A 297 20.82 -4.75 -5.55
N GLY A 298 19.60 -4.62 -5.01
CA GLY A 298 19.20 -5.28 -3.76
C GLY A 298 17.69 -5.31 -3.57
N ILE A 299 17.25 -6.13 -2.61
CA ILE A 299 15.85 -6.26 -2.21
C ILE A 299 15.70 -5.89 -0.75
N VAL A 300 14.65 -5.14 -0.42
CA VAL A 300 14.22 -4.89 0.95
C VAL A 300 12.84 -5.50 1.13
N GLN A 301 12.70 -6.44 2.06
CA GLN A 301 11.40 -6.94 2.50
C GLN A 301 10.93 -6.10 3.70
N VAL A 302 9.70 -5.61 3.65
CA VAL A 302 9.02 -5.00 4.81
C VAL A 302 7.75 -5.78 5.15
N ALA A 303 7.57 -6.11 6.42
CA ALA A 303 6.38 -6.85 6.85
C ALA A 303 6.04 -6.54 8.31
N PRO A 304 4.76 -6.63 8.72
CA PRO A 304 4.43 -6.51 10.12
C PRO A 304 4.90 -7.75 10.88
N LEU A 305 5.36 -7.56 12.11
CA LEU A 305 5.69 -8.67 13.01
C LEU A 305 4.48 -9.61 13.11
N THR A 306 4.73 -10.91 13.14
CA THR A 306 3.73 -12.00 13.12
C THR A 306 3.00 -12.24 11.79
N CYS A 307 3.36 -11.54 10.71
CA CYS A 307 2.83 -11.85 9.38
C CYS A 307 3.39 -13.19 8.86
N MET A 308 2.63 -14.27 9.06
CA MET A 308 3.05 -15.63 8.71
C MET A 308 3.49 -15.78 7.23
N PRO A 309 2.76 -15.28 6.22
CA PRO A 309 3.20 -15.37 4.82
C PRO A 309 4.57 -14.75 4.56
N GLU A 310 4.84 -13.61 5.19
CA GLU A 310 6.10 -12.89 5.02
C GLU A 310 7.23 -13.51 5.85
N ILE A 311 6.91 -14.17 6.98
CA ILE A 311 7.88 -15.02 7.69
C ILE A 311 8.29 -16.20 6.80
N VAL A 312 7.34 -16.85 6.11
CA VAL A 312 7.65 -17.91 5.14
C VAL A 312 8.56 -17.36 4.03
N ALA A 313 8.22 -16.22 3.43
CA ALA A 313 9.07 -15.59 2.41
C ALA A 313 10.48 -15.28 2.95
N HIS A 314 10.59 -14.74 4.16
CA HIS A 314 11.88 -14.46 4.80
C HIS A 314 12.76 -15.72 4.94
N THR A 315 12.19 -16.86 5.35
CA THR A 315 12.97 -18.11 5.44
C THR A 315 13.48 -18.63 4.10
N ILE A 316 12.86 -18.19 3.00
CA ILE A 316 13.22 -18.60 1.63
C ILE A 316 14.25 -17.65 1.01
N PHE A 317 14.32 -16.38 1.46
CA PHE A 317 15.21 -15.38 0.89
C PHE A 317 16.70 -15.74 0.86
N PRO A 318 17.30 -16.47 1.82
CA PRO A 318 18.68 -16.92 1.69
C PRO A 318 18.93 -17.69 0.39
N LYS A 319 17.99 -18.56 -0.02
CA LYS A 319 18.10 -19.36 -1.25
C LYS A 319 17.92 -18.49 -2.50
N VAL A 320 16.99 -17.53 -2.47
CA VAL A 320 16.80 -16.56 -3.57
C VAL A 320 18.05 -15.68 -3.73
N SER A 321 18.59 -15.21 -2.62
CA SER A 321 19.79 -14.37 -2.57
C SER A 321 21.01 -15.08 -3.12
N GLU A 322 21.23 -16.34 -2.73
CA GLU A 322 22.31 -17.19 -3.25
C GLU A 322 22.13 -17.45 -4.75
N TYR A 323 20.93 -17.85 -5.18
CA TYR A 323 20.66 -18.24 -6.56
C TYR A 323 20.85 -17.08 -7.55
N TYR A 324 20.33 -15.89 -7.24
CA TYR A 324 20.45 -14.72 -8.12
C TYR A 324 21.66 -13.83 -7.80
N GLY A 325 22.39 -14.11 -6.72
CA GLY A 325 23.47 -13.26 -6.23
C GLY A 325 22.99 -11.85 -5.87
N ILE A 326 21.74 -11.68 -5.42
CA ILE A 326 21.15 -10.38 -5.02
C ILE A 326 21.03 -10.29 -3.48
N PRO A 327 21.58 -9.25 -2.82
CA PRO A 327 21.43 -9.08 -1.38
C PRO A 327 19.99 -8.76 -0.99
N VAL A 328 19.52 -9.32 0.12
CA VAL A 328 18.17 -9.10 0.66
C VAL A 328 18.26 -8.63 2.11
N LEU A 329 17.52 -7.58 2.46
CA LEU A 329 17.33 -7.10 3.83
C LEU A 329 15.87 -7.25 4.25
N THR A 330 15.59 -7.95 5.34
CA THR A 330 14.25 -8.05 5.93
C THR A 330 14.08 -7.12 7.13
N ILE A 331 13.05 -6.26 7.08
CA ILE A 331 12.63 -5.37 8.16
C ILE A 331 11.23 -5.79 8.64
N TYR A 332 11.14 -6.24 9.89
CA TYR A 332 9.86 -6.36 10.56
C TYR A 332 9.49 -5.06 11.27
N VAL A 333 8.24 -4.67 11.17
CA VAL A 333 7.67 -3.47 11.83
C VAL A 333 6.55 -3.87 12.80
N ASP A 334 6.49 -3.17 13.92
CA ASP A 334 5.52 -3.33 15.00
C ASP A 334 5.35 -2.02 15.79
N GLU A 335 4.57 -2.05 16.86
CA GLU A 335 4.34 -0.88 17.72
C GLU A 335 5.56 -0.39 18.51
N GLN A 336 6.61 -1.21 18.64
CA GLN A 336 7.84 -0.87 19.35
C GLN A 336 8.97 -0.45 18.41
N SER A 337 8.72 -0.47 17.11
CA SER A 337 9.75 -0.27 16.09
C SER A 337 10.36 1.12 16.16
N GLY A 338 11.63 1.15 16.57
CA GLY A 338 12.42 2.36 16.69
C GLY A 338 12.92 2.86 15.34
N GLU A 339 12.56 4.10 14.99
CA GLU A 339 12.92 4.72 13.72
C GLU A 339 14.43 4.74 13.44
N ALA A 340 15.23 5.06 14.46
CA ALA A 340 16.69 5.14 14.35
C ALA A 340 17.34 3.78 14.05
N GLY A 341 16.80 2.70 14.63
CA GLY A 341 17.30 1.34 14.41
C GLY A 341 17.06 0.86 12.97
N ILE A 342 15.90 1.19 12.40
CA ILE A 342 15.60 0.92 10.99
C ILE A 342 16.54 1.75 10.09
N GLY A 343 16.71 3.05 10.37
CA GLY A 343 17.59 3.92 9.58
C GLY A 343 19.03 3.39 9.47
N THR A 344 19.63 3.01 10.59
CA THR A 344 21.01 2.47 10.63
C THR A 344 21.15 1.18 9.80
N ARG A 345 20.13 0.32 9.80
CA ARG A 345 20.13 -0.92 9.00
C ARG A 345 20.00 -0.64 7.51
N LEU A 346 19.21 0.36 7.11
CA LEU A 346 19.08 0.78 5.72
C LEU A 346 20.39 1.41 5.22
N GLU A 347 21.03 2.26 6.03
CA GLU A 347 22.34 2.85 5.73
C GLU A 347 23.39 1.77 5.48
N ALA A 348 23.55 0.83 6.43
CA ALA A 348 24.51 -0.26 6.30
C ALA A 348 24.24 -1.14 5.06
N PHE A 349 22.96 -1.35 4.71
CA PHE A 349 22.59 -2.10 3.52
C PHE A 349 22.94 -1.35 2.23
N VAL A 350 22.62 -0.06 2.15
CA VAL A 350 22.97 0.78 1.00
C VAL A 350 24.49 0.83 0.80
N ASP A 351 25.28 1.00 1.86
CA ASP A 351 26.75 0.98 1.80
C ASP A 351 27.28 -0.34 1.24
N LEU A 352 26.69 -1.47 1.65
CA LEU A 352 27.03 -2.79 1.14
C LEU A 352 26.74 -2.90 -0.37
N LEU A 353 25.59 -2.40 -0.81
CA LEU A 353 25.20 -2.40 -2.23
C LEU A 353 26.15 -1.53 -3.07
N GLN A 354 26.49 -0.32 -2.60
CA GLN A 354 27.41 0.58 -3.30
C GLN A 354 28.77 -0.07 -3.55
N ARG A 355 29.38 -0.65 -2.52
CA ARG A 355 30.67 -1.36 -2.63
C ARG A 355 30.60 -2.51 -3.64
N LYS A 356 29.49 -3.25 -3.66
CA LYS A 356 29.29 -4.35 -4.59
C LYS A 356 29.19 -3.86 -6.04
N VAL A 357 28.49 -2.75 -6.28
CA VAL A 357 28.39 -2.14 -7.61
C VAL A 357 29.75 -1.62 -8.07
N GLU A 358 30.48 -0.90 -7.21
CA GLU A 358 31.82 -0.38 -7.52
C GLU A 358 32.81 -1.50 -7.87
N SER A 359 32.79 -2.61 -7.12
CA SER A 359 33.67 -3.76 -7.39
C SER A 359 33.40 -4.41 -8.75
N LYS A 360 32.13 -4.44 -9.21
CA LYS A 360 31.78 -4.95 -10.55
C LYS A 360 32.26 -4.03 -11.67
N THR A 361 32.20 -2.71 -11.48
CA THR A 361 32.65 -1.72 -12.47
C THR A 361 34.17 -1.67 -12.61
N GLN A 362 34.93 -2.06 -11.58
CA GLN A 362 36.40 -2.09 -11.64
C GLN A 362 36.98 -3.38 -12.26
N CYS A 363 36.20 -4.45 -12.33
CA CYS A 363 36.64 -5.75 -12.85
C CYS A 363 36.16 -6.08 -14.28
N GLY A 364 35.31 -5.24 -14.88
CA GLY A 364 34.83 -5.38 -16.26
C GLY A 364 35.36 -4.24 -17.13
#